data_AF-A0A6G2QZ08-F1
#
_entry.id   AF-A0A6G2QZ08-F1
#
_cell.length_a   1.000
_cell.length_b   1.000
_cell.length_c   1.000
_cell.angle_alpha   90.00
_cell.angle_beta   90.00
_cell.angle_gamma   90.00
#
_symmetry.space_group_name_H-M   'P 1'
#
loop_
_entity.id
_entity.type
_entity.pdbx_description
1 polymer ?
#
loop_
_entity_poly.entity_id
_entity_poly.type
_entity_poly.pdbx_seq_one_letter_code
_entity_poly.pdbx_strand_id
1 'polypeptide(L)' 'AATALRAAGFAPAGGEDGARGLVVPIDTTRQIADVIRSLDQAGVEADELTFGEPTLDDVYLTLAEQHARTPA' A
#
# COMPACT_ATOMS: atom_id res chain seq x y z
N ALA A 1 4.83 8.77 -2.42
CA ALA A 1 3.90 7.89 -1.68
C ALA A 1 4.55 6.55 -1.30
N ALA A 2 4.74 5.60 -2.23
CA ALA A 2 5.21 4.25 -1.91
C ALA A 2 6.53 4.18 -1.11
N THR A 3 7.53 5.01 -1.45
CA THR A 3 8.80 5.07 -0.70
C THR A 3 8.61 5.51 0.75
N ALA A 4 7.74 6.49 1.00
CA ALA A 4 7.47 6.99 2.35
C ALA A 4 6.77 5.92 3.21
N LEU A 5 5.77 5.25 2.62
CA LEU A 5 5.06 4.15 3.28
C LEU A 5 5.99 2.97 3.61
N ARG A 6 6.92 2.62 2.70
CA ARG A 6 7.94 1.61 2.97
C ARG A 6 8.88 2.03 4.10
N ALA A 7 9.28 3.30 4.16
CA ALA A 7 10.10 3.82 5.25
C ALA A 7 9.36 3.78 6.61
N ALA A 8 8.03 3.89 6.59
CA ALA A 8 7.17 3.74 7.77
C ALA A 8 6.87 2.26 8.12
N GLY A 9 7.42 1.29 7.38
CA GLY A 9 7.28 -0.14 7.66
C GLY A 9 6.08 -0.81 6.97
N PHE A 10 5.37 -0.10 6.10
CA PHE A 10 4.27 -0.68 5.33
C PHE A 10 4.77 -1.34 4.03
N ALA A 11 3.96 -2.27 3.51
CA ALA A 11 4.21 -2.94 2.24
C ALA A 11 3.21 -2.50 1.16
N PRO A 12 3.29 -1.25 0.65
CA PRO A 12 2.40 -0.79 -0.40
C PRO A 12 2.63 -1.54 -1.72
N ALA A 13 1.56 -2.06 -2.30
CA ALA A 13 1.47 -2.63 -3.64
C ALA A 13 0.79 -1.63 -4.60
N GLY A 14 1.04 -1.77 -5.90
CA GLY A 14 0.28 -1.02 -6.90
C GLY A 14 -1.20 -1.38 -6.86
N GLY A 15 -2.10 -0.40 -7.02
CA GLY A 15 -3.52 -0.71 -7.26
C GLY A 15 -3.78 -1.16 -8.70
N GLU A 16 -5.02 -1.57 -8.98
CA GLU A 16 -5.44 -1.91 -10.34
C GLU A 16 -5.37 -0.72 -11.31
N ASP A 17 -5.26 -1.06 -12.60
CA ASP A 17 -5.65 -0.22 -13.74
C ASP A 17 -4.83 1.06 -14.02
N GLY A 18 -3.54 1.07 -13.72
CA GLY A 18 -2.63 2.17 -14.12
C GLY A 18 -2.92 3.52 -13.47
N ALA A 19 -3.91 3.56 -12.56
CA ALA A 19 -4.17 4.68 -11.68
C ALA A 19 -3.00 4.83 -10.70
N ARG A 20 -2.75 6.06 -10.24
CA ARG A 20 -1.75 6.36 -9.19
C ARG A 20 -2.19 5.86 -7.80
N GLY A 21 -2.90 4.73 -7.74
CA GLY A 21 -3.40 4.10 -6.52
C GLY A 21 -2.36 3.18 -5.87
N LEU A 22 -2.40 3.11 -4.55
CA LEU A 22 -1.60 2.17 -3.76
C LEU A 22 -2.52 1.41 -2.81
N VAL A 23 -2.31 0.10 -2.72
CA VAL A 23 -2.98 -0.76 -1.75
C VAL A 23 -2.01 -1.02 -0.60
N VAL A 24 -2.42 -0.74 0.63
CA VAL A 24 -1.59 -0.90 1.82
C VAL A 24 -2.24 -1.92 2.76
N PRO A 25 -1.63 -3.10 2.95
CA PRO A 25 -2.12 -4.05 3.93
C PRO A 25 -1.95 -3.48 5.34
N ILE A 26 -3.01 -3.57 6.14
CA ILE A 26 -3.05 -3.15 7.54
C ILE A 26 -3.64 -4.28 8.39
N ASP A 27 -3.12 -4.46 9.61
CA ASP A 27 -3.60 -5.46 10.56
C ASP A 27 -4.63 -4.85 11.54
N THR A 28 -4.53 -3.54 11.77
CA THR A 28 -5.37 -2.81 12.72
C THR A 28 -5.79 -1.47 12.15
N THR A 29 -6.98 -1.01 12.53
CA THR A 29 -7.49 0.31 12.13
C THR A 29 -6.63 1.48 12.62
N ARG A 30 -5.84 1.28 13.68
CA ARG A 30 -4.87 2.30 14.16
C ARG A 30 -3.82 2.64 13.09
N GLN A 31 -3.38 1.66 12.30
CA GLN A 31 -2.36 1.86 11.28
C GLN A 31 -2.81 2.84 10.18
N ILE A 32 -4.12 3.08 10.02
CA ILE A 32 -4.66 4.10 9.11
C ILE A 32 -4.09 5.49 9.47
N ALA A 33 -4.07 5.84 10.75
CA ALA A 33 -3.52 7.12 11.20
C ALA A 33 -2.01 7.22 10.94
N ASP A 34 -1.30 6.10 11.00
CA ASP A 34 0.14 6.04 10.74
C ASP A 34 0.44 6.14 9.23
N VAL A 35 -0.40 5.55 8.37
CA VAL A 35 -0.36 5.74 6.91
C VAL A 35 -0.58 7.20 6.55
N ILE A 36 -1.65 7.84 7.05
CA ILE A 36 -1.96 9.24 6.77
C ILE A 36 -0.81 10.16 7.23
N ARG A 37 -0.28 9.93 8.45
CA ARG A 37 0.85 10.70 8.97
C ARG A 37 2.11 10.53 8.11
N SER A 38 2.38 9.33 7.61
CA SER A 38 3.53 9.08 6.74
C SER A 38 3.40 9.79 5.40
N LEU A 39 2.18 9.90 4.84
CA LEU A 39 1.91 10.66 3.62
C LEU A 39 2.08 12.16 3.84
N ASP A 40 1.52 12.69 4.93
CA ASP A 40 1.63 14.10 5.33
C ASP A 40 3.10 14.52 5.52
N GLN A 41 3.88 13.73 6.26
CA GLN A 41 5.32 13.97 6.45
C GLN A 41 6.13 13.96 5.15
N ALA A 42 5.65 13.23 4.14
CA ALA A 42 6.25 13.19 2.82
C ALA A 42 5.73 14.27 1.86
N GLY A 43 4.80 15.14 2.31
CA GLY A 43 4.15 16.16 1.48
C GLY A 43 3.28 15.55 0.38
N VAL A 44 2.72 14.36 0.60
CA VAL A 44 1.87 13.66 -0.36
C VAL A 44 0.42 13.79 0.09
N GLU A 45 -0.40 14.49 -0.69
CA GLU A 45 -1.85 14.51 -0.51
C GLU A 45 -2.48 13.29 -1.21
N ALA A 46 -3.41 12.63 -0.54
CA ALA A 46 -4.22 11.57 -1.11
C ALA A 46 -5.58 12.14 -1.52
N ASP A 47 -5.95 11.99 -2.80
CA ASP A 47 -7.23 12.47 -3.32
C ASP A 47 -8.42 11.66 -2.73
N GLU A 48 -8.21 10.36 -2.53
CA GLU A 48 -9.21 9.43 -2.00
C GLU A 48 -8.53 8.36 -1.12
N LEU A 49 -9.26 7.90 -0.09
CA LEU A 49 -8.84 6.82 0.79
C LEU A 49 -10.02 5.88 1.04
N THR A 50 -9.88 4.63 0.61
CA THR A 50 -10.91 3.59 0.73
C THR A 50 -10.41 2.44 1.60
N PHE A 51 -11.33 1.76 2.29
CA PHE A 51 -11.02 0.59 3.13
C PHE A 51 -11.96 -0.55 2.78
N GLY A 52 -11.41 -1.76 2.71
CA GLY A 52 -12.17 -2.96 2.41
C GLY A 52 -11.35 -4.22 2.66
N GLU A 53 -12.01 -5.35 2.54
CA GLU A 53 -11.32 -6.63 2.46
C GLU A 53 -10.50 -6.69 1.15
N PRO A 54 -9.30 -7.27 1.17
CA PRO A 54 -8.49 -7.40 -0.03
C PRO A 54 -9.21 -8.26 -1.06
N THR A 55 -9.20 -7.80 -2.30
CA THR A 55 -9.74 -8.56 -3.44
C THR A 55 -8.77 -9.68 -3.86
N LEU A 56 -9.23 -10.58 -4.73
CA LEU A 56 -8.37 -11.62 -5.28
C LEU A 56 -7.20 -11.03 -6.08
N ASP A 57 -7.43 -9.91 -6.78
CA ASP A 57 -6.40 -9.23 -7.56
C ASP A 57 -5.34 -8.59 -6.65
N ASP A 58 -5.75 -7.98 -5.53
CA ASP A 58 -4.83 -7.45 -4.51
C ASP A 58 -3.92 -8.55 -3.96
N VAL A 59 -4.50 -9.73 -3.67
CA VAL A 59 -3.76 -10.90 -3.17
C VAL A 59 -2.82 -11.44 -4.25
N TYR A 60 -3.31 -11.59 -5.48
CA TYR A 60 -2.51 -12.08 -6.60
C TYR A 60 -1.30 -11.17 -6.84
N LEU A 61 -1.52 -9.85 -6.90
CA LEU A 61 -0.45 -8.89 -7.13
C LEU A 61 0.57 -8.90 -5.99
N THR A 62 0.10 -8.94 -4.74
CA THR A 62 0.96 -9.05 -3.55
C THR A 62 1.83 -10.31 -3.61
N LEU A 63 1.26 -11.47 -3.97
CA LEU A 63 1.98 -12.73 -4.09
C LEU A 63 2.97 -12.73 -5.27
N ALA A 64 2.58 -12.17 -6.41
CA ALA A 64 3.43 -12.05 -7.59
C ALA A 64 4.67 -11.19 -7.30
N GLU A 65 4.50 -10.07 -6.58
CA GLU A 65 5.61 -9.21 -6.13
C GLU A 65 6.55 -9.93 -5.14
N GLN A 66 6.04 -10.80 -4.27
CA GLN A 66 6.86 -11.60 -3.36
C GLN A 66 7.70 -12.63 -4.11
N HIS A 67 7.13 -13.30 -5.10
CA HIS A 67 7.83 -14.28 -5.92
C HIS A 67 8.95 -13.61 -6.74
N ALA A 68 8.70 -12.43 -7.31
CA ALA A 68 9.71 -11.68 -8.06
C ALA A 68 10.92 -11.24 -7.21
N ARG A 69 10.77 -11.07 -5.89
CA ARG A 69 11.85 -10.68 -4.97
C ARG A 69 12.68 -11.84 -4.43
N THR A 70 12.26 -13.09 -4.66
CA THR A 70 12.98 -14.28 -4.23
C THR A 70 13.48 -15.04 -5.47
N PRO A 71 14.63 -14.67 -6.05
CA PRO A 71 15.20 -15.47 -7.13
C PRO A 71 15.66 -16.83 -6.56
N ALA A 72 15.37 -17.90 -7.31
CA ALA A 72 15.77 -19.27 -7.01
C ALA A 72 17.30 -19.46 -7.00
#